data_AF-A0A8S4RK96-F1
#
_entry.id   AF-A0A8S4RK96-F1
#
_cell.length_a   1.000
_cell.length_b   1.000
_cell.length_c   1.000
_cell.angle_alpha   90.00
_cell.angle_beta   90.00
_cell.angle_gamma   90.00
#
_symmetry.space_group_name_H-M   'P 1'
#
loop_
_entity.id
_entity.type
_entity.pdbx_description
1 polymer ?
#
loop_
_entity_poly.entity_id
_entity_poly.type
_entity_poly.pdbx_seq_one_letter_code
_entity_poly.pdbx_strand_id
1 'polypeptide(L)'
;MLMTPVALLQDLLARSQEDVVFISPASTWLTEKWDSESEIKTRIEVARSAFQSMKKVLTSCRLNIALRKRLLHCYVWPILLYGCESWTIKEDLRKRLEAFEMWAYRRMLKISWTQKVTNEEVLRRVGSQRELWKTVKKKKVAYLGHVLRKDRYGLLLLIMMGKVTGTRRIGRKRKSWLRNIRE
;
A
#
# COMPACT_ATOMS: atom_id res chain seq x y z
N MET A 1 35.28 10.86 -3.93
CA MET A 1 34.64 10.27 -2.74
C MET A 1 33.24 9.81 -3.16
N LEU A 2 33.04 8.51 -3.39
CA LEU A 2 31.79 7.99 -3.93
C LEU A 2 30.74 7.92 -2.82
N MET A 3 29.67 8.71 -2.95
CA MET A 3 28.54 8.66 -2.01
C MET A 3 27.93 7.27 -2.00
N THR A 4 27.78 6.70 -0.80
CA THR A 4 27.19 5.38 -0.63
C THR A 4 25.69 5.41 -0.98
N PRO A 5 25.10 4.31 -1.45
CA PRO A 5 23.68 4.24 -1.82
C PRO A 5 22.71 4.63 -0.68
N VAL A 6 23.16 4.56 0.57
CA VAL A 6 22.41 4.94 1.77
C VAL A 6 22.31 6.47 1.88
N ALA A 7 23.38 7.20 1.56
CA ALA A 7 23.39 8.67 1.57
C ALA A 7 22.48 9.25 0.47
N LEU A 8 22.46 8.63 -0.71
CA LEU A 8 21.55 8.99 -1.80
C LEU A 8 20.07 8.78 -1.45
N LEU A 9 19.76 7.76 -0.63
CA LEU A 9 18.42 7.50 -0.12
C LEU A 9 17.98 8.53 0.94
N GLN A 10 18.91 8.99 1.78
CA GLN A 10 18.64 10.05 2.76
C GLN A 10 18.45 11.43 2.10
N ASP A 11 19.26 11.77 1.09
CA ASP A 11 19.15 13.05 0.37
C ASP A 11 17.92 13.12 -0.54
N LEU A 12 17.50 12.00 -1.14
CA LEU A 12 16.25 11.93 -1.91
C LEU A 12 15.01 12.05 -1.02
N LEU A 13 15.09 11.62 0.25
CA LEU A 13 14.02 11.81 1.23
C LEU A 13 13.95 13.27 1.72
N ALA A 14 15.10 13.92 1.91
CA ALA A 14 15.19 15.30 2.38
C ALA A 14 14.66 16.34 1.37
N ARG A 15 14.70 16.06 0.06
CA ARG A 15 14.25 17.00 -0.99
C ARG A 15 12.73 17.11 -1.17
N SER A 16 11.90 16.44 -0.37
CA SER A 16 10.43 16.49 -0.47
C SER A 16 9.71 17.00 0.79
N GLN A 17 10.46 17.56 1.73
CA GLN A 17 10.07 17.61 3.14
C GLN A 17 9.95 19.05 3.64
N GLU A 18 8.87 19.75 3.26
CA GLU A 18 8.46 21.00 3.94
C GLU A 18 7.18 20.83 4.81
N ASP A 19 6.39 19.76 4.63
CA ASP A 19 5.07 19.64 5.31
C ASP A 19 4.86 18.31 6.07
N VAL A 20 5.84 17.81 6.82
CA VAL A 20 5.73 16.52 7.52
C VAL A 20 6.07 16.64 9.01
N VAL A 21 5.03 16.74 9.84
CA VAL A 21 5.14 16.66 11.30
C VAL A 21 5.13 15.17 11.70
N PHE A 22 6.18 14.74 12.41
CA PHE A 22 6.46 13.39 12.96
C PHE A 22 7.13 12.37 12.03
N ILE A 23 8.41 12.10 12.33
CA ILE A 23 9.25 11.09 11.70
C ILE A 23 9.33 9.86 12.61
N SER A 24 8.70 8.76 12.19
CA SER A 24 9.15 7.41 12.50
C SER A 24 8.93 6.51 11.26
N PRO A 25 9.94 5.73 10.82
CA PRO A 25 9.77 4.76 9.71
C PRO A 25 8.65 3.72 9.95
N ALA A 26 8.17 3.63 11.19
CA ALA A 26 7.10 2.75 11.64
C ALA A 26 5.77 3.47 11.94
N SER A 27 5.63 4.78 11.71
CA SER A 27 4.35 5.49 11.89
C SER A 27 3.60 5.71 10.57
N THR A 28 2.30 6.01 10.70
CA THR A 28 1.45 6.57 9.64
C THR A 28 1.77 8.06 9.53
N TRP A 29 2.05 8.54 8.33
CA TRP A 29 2.36 9.94 8.08
C TRP A 29 1.07 10.74 7.97
N LEU A 30 0.89 11.75 8.81
CA LEU A 30 -0.23 12.68 8.71
C LEU A 30 0.27 13.96 8.03
N THR A 31 0.01 14.08 6.73
CA THR A 31 0.25 15.33 6.00
C THR A 31 -0.82 16.36 6.38
N GLU A 32 -0.52 17.65 6.39
CA GLU A 32 -1.48 18.73 6.71
C GLU A 32 -2.76 18.70 5.85
N LYS A 33 -2.66 18.17 4.63
CA LYS A 33 -3.77 18.00 3.70
C LYS A 33 -4.69 16.81 4.04
N TRP A 34 -4.32 16.00 5.04
CA TRP A 34 -4.98 14.75 5.46
C TRP A 34 -5.17 13.76 4.30
N ASP A 35 -4.19 13.65 3.40
CA ASP A 35 -4.25 12.75 2.24
C ASP A 35 -3.37 11.50 2.46
N SER A 36 -3.89 10.34 2.06
CA SER A 36 -3.17 9.05 2.16
C SER A 36 -2.27 8.78 0.94
N GLU A 37 -2.30 9.66 -0.06
CA GLU A 37 -1.59 9.48 -1.32
C GLU A 37 -0.05 9.46 -1.16
N SER A 38 0.50 10.39 -0.38
CA SER A 38 1.95 10.46 -0.11
C SER A 38 2.44 9.19 0.56
N GLU A 39 1.79 8.78 1.64
CA GLU A 39 2.12 7.57 2.38
C GLU A 39 2.08 6.32 1.50
N ILE A 40 1.04 6.15 0.66
CA ILE A 40 0.93 4.99 -0.23
C ILE A 40 2.09 4.96 -1.25
N LYS A 41 2.49 6.12 -1.80
CA LYS A 41 3.64 6.18 -2.74
C LYS A 41 4.93 5.76 -2.05
N THR A 42 5.21 6.33 -0.88
CA THR A 42 6.41 6.00 -0.10
C THR A 42 6.42 4.52 0.29
N ARG A 43 5.29 3.95 0.72
CA ARG A 43 5.20 2.53 1.07
C ARG A 43 5.44 1.62 -0.14
N ILE A 44 4.95 2.00 -1.33
CA ILE A 44 5.27 1.30 -2.58
C ILE A 44 6.77 1.34 -2.86
N GLU A 45 7.44 2.48 -2.66
CA GLU A 45 8.88 2.62 -2.88
C GLU A 45 9.71 1.81 -1.89
N VAL A 46 9.35 1.82 -0.60
CA VAL A 46 9.99 0.98 0.42
C VAL A 46 9.78 -0.50 0.09
N ALA A 47 8.58 -0.90 -0.33
CA ALA A 47 8.30 -2.26 -0.76
C ALA A 47 9.10 -2.66 -2.02
N ARG A 48 9.29 -1.75 -2.98
CA ARG A 48 10.19 -1.96 -4.13
C ARG A 48 11.63 -2.16 -3.70
N SER A 49 12.11 -1.35 -2.75
CA SER A 49 13.46 -1.47 -2.19
C SER A 49 13.65 -2.83 -1.50
N ALA A 50 12.69 -3.25 -0.68
CA ALA A 50 12.69 -4.56 -0.02
C ALA A 50 12.65 -5.72 -1.03
N PHE A 51 11.88 -5.60 -2.12
CA PHE A 51 11.92 -6.58 -3.19
C PHE A 51 13.32 -6.64 -3.83
N GLN A 52 13.93 -5.48 -4.08
CA GLN A 52 15.23 -5.39 -4.73
C GLN A 52 16.36 -5.97 -3.87
N SER A 53 16.32 -5.80 -2.54
CA SER A 53 17.29 -6.42 -1.63
C SER A 53 17.22 -7.96 -1.67
N MET A 54 16.02 -8.53 -1.77
CA MET A 54 15.80 -9.98 -1.87
C MET A 54 15.74 -10.52 -3.31
N LYS A 55 16.05 -9.69 -4.32
CA LYS A 55 15.90 -10.04 -5.74
C LYS A 55 16.57 -11.36 -6.10
N LYS A 56 17.77 -11.63 -5.56
CA LYS A 56 18.52 -12.87 -5.84
C LYS A 56 17.70 -14.12 -5.50
N VAL A 57 17.03 -14.12 -4.36
CA VAL A 57 16.20 -15.24 -3.88
C VAL A 57 14.89 -15.29 -4.65
N LEU A 58 14.18 -14.16 -4.73
CA LEU A 58 12.86 -14.08 -5.40
C LEU A 58 12.92 -14.37 -6.90
N THR A 59 14.10 -14.28 -7.52
CA THR A 59 14.27 -14.52 -8.96
C THR A 59 15.08 -15.79 -9.28
N SER A 60 15.45 -16.58 -8.26
CA SER A 60 16.26 -17.79 -8.43
C SER A 60 15.47 -18.91 -9.10
N CYS A 61 15.93 -19.43 -10.25
CA CYS A 61 15.28 -20.54 -10.99
C CYS A 61 15.13 -21.83 -10.15
N ARG A 62 15.96 -22.02 -9.12
CA ARG A 62 15.98 -23.21 -8.28
C ARG A 62 14.78 -23.33 -7.34
N LEU A 63 14.10 -22.22 -7.05
CA LEU A 63 12.96 -22.22 -6.12
C LEU A 63 11.65 -22.36 -6.88
N ASN A 64 10.71 -23.14 -6.35
CA ASN A 64 9.35 -23.21 -6.90
C ASN A 64 8.68 -21.82 -6.87
N ILE A 65 7.92 -21.49 -7.91
CA ILE A 65 7.13 -20.25 -8.02
C ILE A 65 6.23 -20.07 -6.79
N ALA A 66 5.59 -21.14 -6.31
CA ALA A 66 4.75 -21.09 -5.11
C ALA A 66 5.52 -20.65 -3.86
N LEU A 67 6.76 -21.11 -3.68
CA LEU A 67 7.61 -20.72 -2.57
C LEU A 67 8.05 -19.25 -2.68
N ARG A 68 8.44 -18.80 -3.88
CA ARG A 68 8.78 -17.39 -4.12
C ARG A 68 7.58 -16.47 -3.85
N LYS A 69 6.37 -16.89 -4.24
CA LYS A 69 5.13 -16.18 -3.92
C LYS A 69 4.93 -16.07 -2.41
N ARG A 70 5.11 -17.17 -1.67
CA ARG A 70 5.02 -17.15 -0.20
C ARG A 70 6.03 -16.19 0.43
N LEU A 71 7.29 -16.19 -0.03
CA LEU A 71 8.31 -15.25 0.43
C LEU A 71 7.91 -13.79 0.15
N LEU A 72 7.40 -13.50 -1.06
CA LEU A 72 6.89 -12.17 -1.40
C LEU A 72 5.79 -11.72 -0.43
N HIS A 73 4.85 -12.62 -0.13
CA HIS A 73 3.74 -12.37 0.79
C HIS A 73 4.19 -12.21 2.24
N CYS A 74 5.27 -12.87 2.66
CA CYS A 74 5.77 -12.76 4.04
C CYS A 74 6.62 -11.50 4.27
N TYR A 75 7.40 -11.06 3.27
CA TYR A 75 8.36 -9.97 3.47
C TYR A 75 7.92 -8.65 2.84
N VAL A 76 7.39 -8.66 1.62
CA VAL A 76 7.09 -7.42 0.88
C VAL A 76 5.66 -6.95 1.16
N TRP A 77 4.69 -7.86 1.23
CA TRP A 77 3.28 -7.47 1.45
C TRP A 77 3.04 -6.80 2.79
N PRO A 78 3.64 -7.22 3.92
CA PRO A 78 3.42 -6.55 5.21
C PRO A 78 3.98 -5.13 5.22
N ILE A 79 5.11 -4.88 4.56
CA ILE A 79 5.69 -3.54 4.42
C ILE A 79 4.74 -2.60 3.68
N LEU A 80 4.14 -3.09 2.58
CA LEU A 80 3.19 -2.32 1.80
C LEU A 80 1.86 -2.13 2.51
N LEU A 81 1.34 -3.17 3.18
CA LEU A 81 0.01 -3.15 3.80
C LEU A 81 0.00 -2.54 5.21
N TYR A 82 1.16 -2.08 5.69
CA TYR A 82 1.26 -1.43 6.98
C TYR A 82 0.42 -0.14 6.98
N GLY A 83 -0.46 -0.01 7.98
CA GLY A 83 -1.34 1.15 8.10
C GLY A 83 -2.46 1.23 7.06
N CYS A 84 -2.66 0.21 6.20
CA CYS A 84 -3.69 0.28 5.15
C CYS A 84 -5.14 0.43 5.66
N GLU A 85 -5.34 0.17 6.95
CA GLU A 85 -6.60 0.34 7.66
C GLU A 85 -7.04 1.82 7.73
N SER A 86 -6.09 2.75 7.88
CA SER A 86 -6.37 4.19 7.99
C SER A 86 -6.52 4.89 6.63
N TRP A 87 -6.05 4.27 5.54
CA TRP A 87 -6.00 4.91 4.23
C TRP A 87 -7.37 5.17 3.63
N THR A 88 -7.53 6.33 2.99
CA THR A 88 -8.69 6.60 2.13
C THR A 88 -8.29 6.41 0.66
N ILE A 89 -8.62 5.24 0.10
CA ILE A 89 -8.09 4.82 -1.21
C ILE A 89 -8.96 5.35 -2.36
N LYS A 90 -8.43 6.31 -3.11
CA LYS A 90 -8.99 6.78 -4.38
C LYS A 90 -8.78 5.71 -5.47
N GLU A 91 -9.55 5.77 -6.55
CA GLU A 91 -9.43 4.81 -7.65
C GLU A 91 -8.03 4.81 -8.28
N ASP A 92 -7.38 5.96 -8.37
CA ASP A 92 -6.02 6.07 -8.90
C ASP A 92 -4.99 5.35 -8.00
N LEU A 93 -5.20 5.40 -6.68
CA LEU A 93 -4.34 4.70 -5.71
C LEU A 93 -4.56 3.19 -5.77
N ARG A 94 -5.80 2.75 -5.96
CA ARG A 94 -6.12 1.35 -6.22
C ARG A 94 -5.39 0.84 -7.47
N LYS A 95 -5.45 1.58 -8.58
CA LYS A 95 -4.72 1.24 -9.82
C LYS A 95 -3.21 1.14 -9.59
N ARG A 96 -2.63 2.03 -8.76
CA ARG A 96 -1.20 1.97 -8.40
C ARG A 96 -0.84 0.72 -7.59
N LEU A 97 -1.69 0.32 -6.65
CA LEU A 97 -1.51 -0.93 -5.87
C LEU A 97 -1.58 -2.16 -6.79
N GLU A 98 -2.57 -2.22 -7.69
CA GLU A 98 -2.69 -3.30 -8.67
C GLU A 98 -1.49 -3.31 -9.65
N ALA A 99 -1.00 -2.14 -10.06
CA ALA A 99 0.20 -2.02 -10.89
C ALA A 99 1.46 -2.51 -10.16
N PHE A 100 1.58 -2.23 -8.86
CA PHE A 100 2.68 -2.73 -8.04
C PHE A 100 2.65 -4.26 -7.90
N GLU A 101 1.47 -4.85 -7.69
CA GLU A 101 1.28 -6.31 -7.66
C GLU A 101 1.77 -6.95 -8.98
N MET A 102 1.37 -6.39 -10.13
CA MET A 102 1.81 -6.87 -11.44
C MET A 102 3.32 -6.68 -11.65
N TRP A 103 3.87 -5.56 -11.20
CA TRP A 103 5.31 -5.30 -11.26
C TRP A 103 6.11 -6.35 -10.48
N ALA A 104 5.68 -6.69 -9.27
CA ALA A 104 6.35 -7.68 -8.43
C ALA A 104 6.32 -9.08 -9.08
N TYR A 105 5.17 -9.52 -9.59
CA TYR A 105 5.05 -10.81 -10.27
C TYR A 105 5.86 -10.89 -11.57
N ARG A 106 5.81 -9.85 -12.41
CA ARG A 106 6.63 -9.80 -13.63
C ARG A 106 8.11 -9.89 -13.31
N ARG A 107 8.56 -9.19 -12.25
CA ARG A 107 9.96 -9.21 -11.84
C ARG A 107 10.39 -10.57 -11.28
N MET A 108 9.55 -11.20 -10.47
CA MET A 108 9.75 -12.56 -9.94
C MET A 108 9.87 -13.61 -11.06
N LEU A 109 9.06 -13.48 -12.12
CA LEU A 109 9.06 -14.37 -13.29
C LEU A 109 10.11 -14.03 -14.35
N LYS A 110 10.92 -12.98 -14.16
CA LYS A 110 11.88 -12.46 -15.18
C LYS A 110 11.23 -12.11 -16.53
N ILE A 111 9.98 -11.69 -16.55
CA ILE A 111 9.31 -11.31 -17.79
C ILE A 111 9.86 -9.96 -18.26
N SER A 112 10.41 -9.94 -19.47
CA SER A 112 10.86 -8.70 -20.11
C SER A 112 9.66 -7.93 -20.68
N TRP A 113 9.78 -6.61 -20.75
CA TRP A 113 8.78 -5.76 -21.39
C TRP A 113 8.62 -6.09 -22.89
N THR A 114 9.69 -6.54 -23.55
CA THR A 114 9.71 -6.92 -24.98
C THR A 114 8.77 -8.08 -25.29
N GLN A 115 8.52 -8.95 -24.30
CA GLN A 115 7.68 -10.13 -24.49
C GLN A 115 6.18 -9.78 -24.56
N LYS A 116 5.78 -8.53 -24.26
CA LYS A 116 4.39 -8.02 -24.34
C LYS A 116 3.33 -8.96 -23.71
N VAL A 117 3.72 -9.69 -22.68
CA VAL A 117 2.83 -10.65 -21.98
C VAL A 117 1.68 -9.90 -21.31
N THR A 118 0.45 -10.39 -21.47
CA THR A 118 -0.75 -9.81 -20.85
C THR A 118 -0.74 -10.01 -19.33
N ASN A 119 -1.45 -9.15 -18.58
CA ASN A 119 -1.51 -9.28 -17.12
C ASN A 119 -2.21 -10.57 -16.67
N GLU A 120 -3.19 -11.04 -17.44
CA GLU A 120 -3.89 -12.30 -17.20
C GLU A 120 -2.95 -13.51 -17.32
N GLU A 121 -2.07 -13.49 -18.32
CA GLU A 121 -1.07 -14.54 -18.50
C GLU A 121 -0.04 -14.55 -17.36
N VAL A 122 0.38 -13.38 -16.87
CA VAL A 122 1.25 -13.28 -15.69
C VAL A 122 0.59 -13.93 -14.48
N LEU A 123 -0.69 -13.62 -14.23
CA LEU A 123 -1.47 -14.19 -13.13
C LEU A 123 -1.64 -15.70 -13.27
N ARG A 124 -1.88 -16.20 -14.49
CA ARG A 124 -1.97 -17.64 -14.79
C ARG A 124 -0.67 -18.36 -14.46
N ARG A 125 0.49 -17.79 -14.83
CA ARG A 125 1.82 -18.37 -14.52
C ARG A 125 2.16 -18.39 -13.03
N VAL A 126 1.70 -17.39 -12.28
CA VAL A 126 1.84 -17.37 -10.81
C VAL A 126 0.83 -18.33 -10.15
N GLY A 127 -0.24 -18.71 -10.87
CA GLY A 127 -1.34 -19.52 -10.35
C GLY A 127 -2.16 -18.75 -9.32
N SER A 128 -2.41 -17.46 -9.57
CA SER A 128 -3.06 -16.57 -8.59
C SER A 128 -3.94 -15.53 -9.24
N GLN A 129 -4.88 -14.99 -8.48
CA GLN A 129 -5.71 -13.86 -8.87
C GLN A 129 -5.16 -12.57 -8.23
N ARG A 130 -5.73 -11.41 -8.58
CA ARG A 130 -5.41 -10.16 -7.87
C ARG A 130 -5.84 -10.27 -6.41
N GLU A 131 -4.90 -10.13 -5.49
CA GLU A 131 -5.07 -10.37 -4.05
C GLU A 131 -4.90 -9.10 -3.23
N LEU A 132 -4.08 -8.16 -3.69
CA LEU A 132 -3.68 -7.00 -2.88
C LEU A 132 -4.87 -6.12 -2.47
N TRP A 133 -5.72 -5.73 -3.43
CA TRP A 133 -6.92 -4.93 -3.14
C TRP A 133 -7.91 -5.64 -2.23
N LYS A 134 -8.13 -6.95 -2.45
CA LYS A 134 -9.00 -7.78 -1.61
C LYS A 134 -8.48 -7.83 -0.18
N THR A 135 -7.17 -7.95 -0.01
CA THR A 135 -6.51 -7.97 1.31
C THR A 135 -6.67 -6.65 2.04
N VAL A 136 -6.50 -5.52 1.34
CA VAL A 136 -6.74 -4.19 1.91
C VAL A 136 -8.20 -4.06 2.37
N LYS A 137 -9.17 -4.40 1.52
CA LYS A 137 -10.59 -4.40 1.90
C LYS A 137 -10.86 -5.25 3.15
N LYS A 138 -10.32 -6.47 3.19
CA LYS A 138 -10.48 -7.39 4.32
C LYS A 138 -9.93 -6.78 5.61
N LYS A 139 -8.73 -6.18 5.58
CA LYS A 139 -8.13 -5.50 6.75
C LYS A 139 -8.97 -4.33 7.22
N LYS A 140 -9.47 -3.50 6.30
CA LYS A 140 -10.34 -2.36 6.65
C LYS A 140 -11.65 -2.79 7.30
N VAL A 141 -12.29 -3.83 6.77
CA VAL A 141 -13.53 -4.38 7.36
C VAL A 141 -13.26 -5.03 8.71
N ALA A 142 -12.15 -5.76 8.86
CA ALA A 142 -11.74 -6.34 10.13
C ALA A 142 -11.51 -5.23 11.18
N TYR A 143 -10.80 -4.16 10.82
CA TYR A 143 -10.58 -2.99 11.66
C TYR A 143 -11.90 -2.33 12.07
N LEU A 144 -12.83 -2.12 11.13
CA LEU A 144 -14.17 -1.62 11.45
C LEU A 144 -14.87 -2.53 12.47
N GLY A 145 -14.81 -3.85 12.29
CA GLY A 145 -15.35 -4.81 13.26
C GLY A 145 -14.66 -4.76 14.62
N HIS A 146 -13.38 -4.43 14.69
CA HIS A 146 -12.69 -4.18 15.95
C HIS A 146 -13.17 -2.89 16.63
N VAL A 147 -13.39 -1.81 15.87
CA VAL A 147 -13.92 -0.55 16.40
C VAL A 147 -15.34 -0.73 16.93
N LEU A 148 -16.20 -1.45 16.21
CA LEU A 148 -17.60 -1.69 16.60
C LEU A 148 -17.76 -2.60 17.82
N ARG A 149 -16.75 -3.44 18.13
CA ARG A 149 -16.75 -4.33 19.30
C ARG A 149 -16.24 -3.65 20.58
N LYS A 150 -15.60 -2.48 20.46
CA LYS A 150 -15.22 -1.68 21.64
C LYS A 150 -16.46 -1.02 22.25
N ASP A 151 -16.30 -0.56 23.49
CA ASP A 151 -17.38 -0.01 24.29
C ASP A 151 -18.16 1.11 23.57
N ARG A 152 -19.47 1.20 23.85
CA ARG A 152 -20.33 2.23 23.29
C ARG A 152 -19.78 3.60 23.71
N TYR A 153 -19.78 4.57 22.79
CA TYR A 153 -19.20 5.91 23.00
C TYR A 153 -17.66 6.01 23.03
N GLY A 154 -16.94 4.97 22.61
CA GLY A 154 -15.51 5.13 22.30
C GLY A 154 -15.28 6.26 21.29
N LEU A 155 -14.29 7.13 21.54
CA LEU A 155 -13.98 8.32 20.72
C LEU A 155 -13.94 7.99 19.21
N LEU A 156 -13.32 6.87 18.83
CA LEU A 156 -13.23 6.45 17.43
C LEU A 156 -14.60 6.13 16.82
N LEU A 157 -15.48 5.47 17.57
CA LEU A 157 -16.84 5.16 17.13
C LEU A 157 -17.67 6.44 16.96
N LEU A 158 -17.52 7.39 17.89
CA LEU A 158 -18.12 8.72 17.80
C LEU A 158 -17.60 9.51 16.59
N ILE A 159 -16.31 9.49 16.30
CA ILE A 159 -15.75 10.16 15.12
C ILE A 159 -16.25 9.51 13.83
N MET A 160 -16.36 8.18 13.79
CA MET A 160 -16.75 7.44 12.60
C MET A 160 -18.25 7.55 12.29
N MET A 161 -19.11 7.43 13.31
CA MET A 161 -20.57 7.42 13.15
C MET A 161 -21.22 8.78 13.46
N GLY A 162 -20.50 9.68 14.12
CA GLY A 162 -21.00 10.97 14.56
C GLY A 162 -21.36 11.89 13.41
N LYS A 163 -22.40 12.68 13.62
CA LYS A 163 -22.83 13.73 12.70
C LYS A 163 -22.16 15.04 13.12
N VAL A 164 -21.29 15.57 12.28
CA VAL A 164 -20.71 16.90 12.47
C VAL A 164 -21.78 17.95 12.15
N THR A 165 -21.90 18.96 13.01
CA THR A 165 -22.80 20.10 12.81
C THR A 165 -22.33 20.99 11.66
N GLY A 166 -23.27 21.57 10.91
CA GLY A 166 -22.99 22.47 9.78
C GLY A 166 -23.29 21.88 8.40
N THR A 167 -23.25 22.74 7.38
CA THR A 167 -23.54 22.39 5.98
C THR A 167 -22.26 22.05 5.23
N ARG A 168 -22.30 20.99 4.41
CA ARG A 168 -21.17 20.64 3.53
C ARG A 168 -21.10 21.61 2.35
N ARG A 169 -19.88 22.01 1.96
CA ARG A 169 -19.66 22.83 0.74
C ARG A 169 -20.27 22.14 -0.49
N ILE A 170 -20.82 22.95 -1.39
CA ILE A 170 -21.34 22.53 -2.69
C ILE A 170 -20.16 22.15 -3.60
N GLY A 171 -20.27 21.01 -4.31
CA GLY A 171 -19.22 20.47 -5.19
C GLY A 171 -18.81 19.02 -4.87
N ARG A 172 -17.70 18.56 -5.47
CA ARG A 172 -17.20 17.19 -5.30
C ARG A 172 -16.71 16.98 -3.87
N LYS A 173 -17.47 16.19 -3.11
CA LYS A 173 -17.13 15.84 -1.72
C LYS A 173 -15.87 14.96 -1.67
N ARG A 174 -15.01 15.21 -0.68
CA ARG A 174 -13.92 14.27 -0.34
C ARG A 174 -14.52 12.92 0.02
N LYS A 175 -13.86 11.84 -0.41
CA LYS A 175 -14.31 10.47 -0.13
C LYS A 175 -14.13 10.21 1.36
N SER A 176 -15.21 9.91 2.08
CA SER A 176 -15.11 9.52 3.49
C SER A 176 -14.59 8.09 3.61
N TRP A 177 -13.91 7.77 4.70
CA TRP A 177 -13.43 6.42 4.99
C TRP A 177 -14.55 5.36 4.98
N LEU A 178 -15.73 5.65 5.57
CA LEU A 178 -16.88 4.73 5.54
C LEU A 178 -17.39 4.46 4.12
N ARG A 179 -17.54 5.52 3.32
CA ARG A 179 -17.87 5.38 1.88
C ARG A 179 -16.82 4.57 1.12
N ASN A 180 -15.55 4.69 1.50
CA ASN A 180 -14.46 3.95 0.87
C ASN A 180 -14.54 2.42 1.06
N ILE A 181 -15.14 1.95 2.16
CA ILE A 181 -15.29 0.51 2.43
C ILE A 181 -16.46 -0.10 1.66
N ARG A 182 -17.50 0.68 1.41
CA ARG A 182 -18.72 0.22 0.73
C ARG A 182 -18.53 -0.01 -0.77
N GLU A 183 -17.54 0.65 -1.36
CA GLU A 183 -17.17 0.53 -2.79
C GLU A 183 -16.13 -0.59 -2.99
#